data_AF-A0A4P1S0L8-F1
#
_entry.id   AF-A0A4P1S0L8-F1
#
_cell.length_a   1.000
_cell.length_b   1.000
_cell.length_c   1.000
_cell.angle_alpha   90.00
_cell.angle_beta   90.00
_cell.angle_gamma   90.00
#
_symmetry.space_group_name_H-M   'P 1'
#
loop_
_entity.id
_entity.type
_entity.pdbx_description
1 polymer ?
#
loop_
_entity_poly.entity_id
_entity_poly.type
_entity_poly.pdbx_seq_one_letter_code
_entity_poly.pdbx_strand_id
1 'polypeptide(L)' 'MSKSGINDQGRECPICKETILPHEIALFFSGRDNLVQLRVGNEIILLHRHCADSFETRSSLLRFLTNDKEDLSWLE' A
#
# COMPACT_ATOMS: atom_id res chain seq x y z
N MET A 1 -26.60 5.00 17.22
CA MET A 1 -26.10 5.69 16.02
C MET A 1 -24.61 5.91 16.20
N SER A 2 -23.78 5.01 15.70
CA SER A 2 -22.33 5.12 15.82
C SER A 2 -21.85 6.19 14.85
N LYS A 3 -21.34 7.31 15.39
CA LYS A 3 -20.65 8.32 14.60
C LYS A 3 -19.37 7.68 14.08
N SER A 4 -19.37 7.19 12.85
CA SER A 4 -18.12 6.83 12.20
C SER A 4 -17.29 8.10 12.09
N GLY A 5 -16.20 8.15 12.85
CA GLY A 5 -15.28 9.26 12.80
C GLY A 5 -14.67 9.33 11.40
N ILE A 6 -14.29 10.53 10.98
CA ILE A 6 -13.47 10.75 9.78
C ILE A 6 -12.14 9.91 9.84
N ASN A 7 -11.81 9.39 11.03
CA ASN A 7 -10.68 8.52 11.32
C ASN A 7 -10.93 7.01 11.08
N ASP A 8 -12.14 6.59 10.71
CA ASP A 8 -12.51 5.17 10.67
C ASP A 8 -12.25 4.53 9.29
N GLN A 9 -11.80 5.32 8.32
CA GLN A 9 -11.41 4.84 6.99
C GLN A 9 -9.89 4.74 6.89
N GLY A 10 -9.30 3.88 7.71
CA GLY A 10 -7.92 3.44 7.47
C GLY A 10 -7.81 2.80 6.08
N ARG A 11 -6.65 2.93 5.44
CA ARG A 11 -6.37 2.24 4.17
C ARG A 11 -5.78 0.87 4.47
N GLU A 12 -6.19 -0.18 3.78
CA GLU A 12 -5.53 -1.48 3.97
C GLU A 12 -4.17 -1.49 3.26
N CYS A 13 -3.12 -1.97 3.93
CA CYS A 13 -1.87 -2.30 3.27
C CYS A 13 -2.09 -3.57 2.42
N PRO A 14 -1.98 -3.52 1.08
CA PRO A 14 -2.29 -4.66 0.22
C PRO A 14 -1.34 -5.86 0.43
N ILE A 15 -0.18 -5.66 1.07
CA ILE A 15 0.81 -6.71 1.34
C ILE A 15 0.54 -7.41 2.68
N CYS A 16 0.65 -6.71 3.81
CA CYS A 16 0.47 -7.33 5.13
C CYS A 16 -0.99 -7.41 5.60
N LYS A 17 -1.94 -6.82 4.86
CA LYS A 17 -3.37 -6.77 5.20
C LYS A 17 -3.70 -6.03 6.50
N GLU A 18 -2.73 -5.33 7.07
CA GLU A 18 -2.93 -4.46 8.23
C GLU A 18 -3.47 -3.10 7.79
N THR A 19 -4.29 -2.51 8.64
CA THR A 19 -4.85 -1.16 8.44
C THR A 19 -3.77 -0.11 8.63
N ILE A 20 -3.49 0.66 7.59
CA ILE A 20 -2.76 1.93 7.64
C ILE A 20 -3.67 2.98 8.27
N LEU A 21 -3.30 3.41 9.46
CA LEU A 21 -4.09 4.34 10.25
C LEU A 21 -3.88 5.79 9.77
N PRO A 22 -4.87 6.69 9.94
CA PRO A 22 -4.74 8.10 9.52
C PRO A 22 -3.51 8.80 10.10
N HIS A 23 -3.12 8.47 11.33
CA HIS A 23 -1.93 9.05 11.96
C HIS A 23 -0.63 8.60 11.28
N GLU A 24 -0.56 7.39 10.74
CA GLU A 24 0.59 6.90 9.99
C GLU A 24 0.74 7.64 8.66
N ILE A 25 -0.38 7.99 8.02
CA ILE A 25 -0.39 8.84 6.83
C ILE A 25 0.11 10.25 7.16
N ALA A 26 -0.32 10.82 8.29
CA ALA A 26 0.16 12.12 8.74
C ALA A 26 1.68 12.11 9.02
N LEU A 27 2.18 11.04 9.66
CA LEU A 27 3.62 10.84 9.87
C LEU A 27 4.37 10.75 8.54
N PHE A 28 3.84 10.01 7.57
CA PHE A 28 4.42 9.91 6.23
C PHE A 28 4.56 11.29 5.55
N PHE A 29 3.51 12.11 5.55
CA PHE A 29 3.58 13.48 5.00
C PHE A 29 4.48 14.43 5.80
N SER A 30 4.78 14.12 7.06
CA SER A 30 5.77 14.85 7.87
C SER A 30 7.22 14.44 7.60
N GLY A 31 7.46 13.53 6.65
CA GLY A 31 8.78 13.03 6.28
C GLY A 31 9.26 11.86 7.15
N ARG A 32 8.37 11.18 7.87
CA ARG A 32 8.70 9.90 8.50
C ARG A 32 8.59 8.80 7.47
N ASP A 33 9.60 7.96 7.38
CA ASP A 33 9.60 6.80 6.50
C ASP A 33 8.87 5.59 7.13
N ASN A 34 7.67 5.76 7.66
CA ASN A 34 6.86 4.63 8.16
C ASN A 34 6.06 3.95 7.04
N LEU A 35 5.74 4.69 5.98
CA LEU A 35 5.03 4.20 4.80
C LEU A 35 5.86 4.39 3.52
N VAL A 36 5.50 3.64 2.49
CA VAL A 36 6.03 3.76 1.13
C VAL A 36 4.87 4.05 0.19
N GLN A 37 5.05 5.07 -0.65
CA GLN A 37 4.09 5.42 -1.69
C GLN A 37 4.51 4.81 -3.03
N LEU A 38 3.57 4.13 -3.67
CA LEU A 38 3.74 3.56 -5.00
C LEU A 38 2.67 4.13 -5.93
N ARG A 39 3.07 4.35 -7.18
CA ARG A 39 2.16 4.81 -8.23
C ARG A 39 1.92 3.67 -9.21
N VAL A 40 0.66 3.30 -9.39
CA VAL A 40 0.22 2.20 -10.25
C VAL A 40 -0.76 2.76 -11.26
N GLY A 41 -0.27 3.06 -12.46
CA GLY A 41 -1.03 3.85 -13.44
C GLY A 41 -1.48 5.20 -12.84
N ASN A 42 -2.80 5.35 -12.65
CA ASN A 42 -3.40 6.55 -12.07
C ASN A 42 -3.67 6.46 -10.55
N GLU A 43 -3.38 5.32 -9.93
CA GLU A 43 -3.65 5.08 -8.51
C GLU A 43 -2.41 5.28 -7.65
N ILE A 44 -2.65 5.74 -6.41
CA ILE A 44 -1.62 5.89 -5.39
C ILE A 44 -1.89 4.90 -4.27
N ILE A 45 -0.92 4.03 -4.05
CA ILE A 45 -0.96 2.95 -3.06
C ILE A 45 0.04 3.25 -1.97
N LEU A 46 -0.40 3.09 -0.72
CA LEU A 46 0.46 3.20 0.45
C LEU A 46 0.70 1.81 1.01
N LEU A 47 1.94 1.53 1.38
CA LEU A 47 2.36 0.29 2.04
C LEU A 47 3.10 0.63 3.33
N HIS A 48 3.09 -0.27 4.32
CA HIS A 48 4.06 -0.17 5.41
C HIS A 48 5.49 -0.35 4.89
N ARG A 49 6.45 0.39 5.45
CA ARG A 49 7.86 0.31 5.02
C ARG A 49 8.44 -1.10 5.12
N HIS A 50 8.14 -1.82 6.21
CA HIS A 50 8.61 -3.19 6.39
C HIS A 50 8.07 -4.15 5.32
N CYS A 51 6.92 -3.83 4.70
CA CYS A 51 6.46 -4.55 3.53
C CYS A 51 7.40 -4.25 2.37
N ALA A 52 7.68 -3.00 2.02
CA ALA A 52 8.49 -2.68 0.83
C ALA A 52 9.92 -3.29 0.81
N ASP A 53 10.51 -3.60 1.97
CA ASP A 53 11.91 -4.05 2.10
C ASP A 53 12.15 -5.57 1.87
N SER A 54 11.11 -6.39 1.66
CA SER A 54 11.25 -7.86 1.49
C SER A 54 11.20 -8.31 0.01
N PHE A 55 12.01 -9.31 -0.36
CA PHE A 55 11.97 -9.96 -1.70
C PHE A 55 10.60 -10.60 -1.96
N GLU A 56 9.99 -11.16 -0.92
CA GLU A 56 8.64 -11.72 -0.93
C GLU A 56 7.58 -10.64 -1.23
N THR A 57 7.87 -9.42 -0.81
CA THR A 57 7.03 -8.27 -1.09
C THR A 57 7.15 -7.83 -2.53
N ARG A 58 8.33 -7.84 -3.17
CA ARG A 58 8.44 -7.53 -4.61
C ARG A 58 7.58 -8.48 -5.45
N SER A 59 7.57 -9.76 -5.12
CA SER A 59 6.74 -10.78 -5.77
C SER A 59 5.24 -10.56 -5.52
N SER A 60 4.86 -10.24 -4.28
CA SER A 60 3.47 -9.91 -3.92
C SER A 60 2.98 -8.60 -4.53
N LEU A 61 3.89 -7.63 -4.67
CA LEU A 61 3.64 -6.35 -5.33
C LEU A 61 3.45 -6.55 -6.82
N LEU A 62 4.31 -7.33 -7.48
CA LEU A 62 4.15 -7.72 -8.88
C LEU A 62 2.80 -8.41 -9.10
N ARG A 63 2.43 -9.39 -8.26
CA ARG A 63 1.11 -10.05 -8.33
C ARG A 63 -0.05 -9.07 -8.15
N PHE A 64 0.05 -8.16 -7.19
CA PHE A 64 -0.95 -7.12 -6.98
C PHE A 64 -1.06 -6.20 -8.22
N LEU A 65 0.07 -5.73 -8.75
CA LEU A 65 0.12 -4.87 -9.93
C LEU A 65 -0.41 -5.56 -11.19
N THR A 66 -0.15 -6.87 -11.32
CA THR A 66 -0.61 -7.64 -12.47
C THR A 66 -1.99 -8.26 -12.27
N ASN A 67 -2.64 -8.02 -11.11
CA ASN A 67 -3.93 -8.60 -10.74
C ASN A 67 -3.92 -10.14 -10.88
N ASP A 68 -2.87 -10.77 -10.33
CA ASP A 68 -2.56 -12.22 -10.42
C ASP A 68 -2.41 -12.77 -11.85
N LYS A 69 -2.31 -11.91 -12.87
CA LYS A 69 -1.94 -12.35 -14.21
C LYS A 69 -0.42 -12.52 -14.26
N GLU A 70 0.04 -13.75 -14.47
CA GLU A 70 1.46 -14.07 -14.73
C GLU A 70 1.91 -13.64 -16.13
N ASP A 71 1.05 -12.98 -16.89
CA ASP A 71 1.31 -12.58 -18.27
C ASP A 71 2.04 -11.23 -18.30
N LEU A 72 3.38 -11.30 -18.37
CA LEU A 72 4.29 -10.16 -18.51
C LEU A 72 4.49 -9.74 -19.97
N SER A 73 3.65 -10.19 -20.90
CA SER A 73 3.73 -9.86 -22.33
C SER A 73 3.58 -8.37 -22.67
N TRP A 74 3.22 -7.53 -21.71
CA TRP A 74 3.15 -6.06 -21.85
C TRP A 74 4.47 -5.33 -21.53
N LEU A 75 5.53 -6.07 -21.15
CA LEU A 75 6.88 -5.55 -20.93
C LEU A 75 7.80 -5.64 -22.17
N GLU A 76 7.31 -6.19 -23.29
CA GLU A 76 8.01 -6.23 -24.58
C GLU A 76 7.64 -5.05 -25.50
#